data_AF-A0A7S4T0M9-F1
#
_entry.id   AF-A0A7S4T0M9-F1
#
_cell.length_a   1.000
_cell.length_b   1.000
_cell.length_c   1.000
_cell.angle_alpha   90.00
_cell.angle_beta   90.00
_cell.angle_gamma   90.00
#
_symmetry.space_group_name_H-M   'P 1'
#
loop_
_entity.id
_entity.type
_entity.pdbx_description
1 polymer ?
#
loop_
_entity_poly.entity_id
_entity_poly.type
_entity_poly.pdbx_seq_one_letter_code
_entity_poly.pdbx_strand_id
1 'polypeptide(L)'
;MGRYSLRKHSIKLGEVDAEELRNLPYVQKENSGRNAALKAAVKKSTKNASDGDSDTDSEFSLVSVELSTTAVILIEFQHEFAGEGGEFYSNCKPCMDKYQVLENAEALMKQAREAGCKIIHVPIAFTEKYKEIDEKFIGKKEDSRYGVLDEIADHEAFQESGGSADFIDSMKPVDGDLICAKKGLCAFFGTDLGDLLEKNGIDTIILAGFLTNCCIESTMRTAYEKGYKVITLFDCCCAASIDAHESSFKHSFEMFSIRTTSNLVEFSS
;
A
#
# COMPACT_ATOMS: atom_id res chain seq x y z
N MET A 1 -55.69 -8.13 13.04
CA MET A 1 -55.17 -8.20 14.42
C MET A 1 -53.96 -9.12 14.39
N GLY A 2 -52.77 -8.64 14.78
CA GLY A 2 -51.54 -9.44 14.79
C GLY A 2 -50.28 -8.56 14.69
N ARG A 3 -49.90 -7.91 15.79
CA ARG A 3 -48.66 -7.11 15.91
C ARG A 3 -47.49 -8.05 16.16
N TYR A 4 -46.48 -8.05 15.29
CA TYR A 4 -45.18 -8.67 15.60
C TYR A 4 -44.34 -7.70 16.43
N SER A 5 -43.98 -8.13 17.65
CA SER A 5 -43.13 -7.41 18.59
C SER A 5 -41.68 -7.89 18.41
N LEU A 6 -40.78 -6.99 18.03
CA LEU A 6 -39.34 -7.24 18.03
C LEU A 6 -38.81 -7.12 19.47
N ARG A 7 -38.38 -8.23 20.07
CA ARG A 7 -37.63 -8.22 21.34
C ARG A 7 -36.18 -7.81 21.07
N LYS A 8 -35.73 -6.69 21.67
CA LYS A 8 -34.32 -6.32 21.76
C LYS A 8 -33.55 -7.42 22.51
N HIS A 9 -32.66 -8.15 21.83
CA HIS A 9 -31.61 -8.92 22.49
C HIS A 9 -30.32 -8.10 22.41
N SER A 10 -30.01 -7.41 23.50
CA SER A 10 -28.70 -6.80 23.73
C SER A 10 -27.70 -7.93 24.03
N ILE A 11 -26.80 -8.21 23.10
CA ILE A 11 -25.63 -9.06 23.33
C ILE A 11 -24.64 -8.23 24.15
N LYS A 12 -24.40 -8.61 25.41
CA LYS A 12 -23.27 -8.11 26.18
C LYS A 12 -22.03 -8.89 25.75
N LEU A 13 -21.08 -8.24 25.08
CA LEU A 13 -19.72 -8.77 24.95
C LEU A 13 -19.08 -8.66 26.34
N GLY A 14 -18.68 -9.80 26.91
CA GLY A 14 -17.92 -9.84 28.15
C GLY A 14 -16.50 -9.34 27.90
N GLU A 15 -15.95 -8.59 28.84
CA GLU A 15 -14.52 -8.24 28.85
C GLU A 15 -13.70 -9.54 28.95
N VAL A 16 -12.73 -9.71 28.06
CA VAL A 16 -11.82 -10.86 28.06
C VAL A 16 -10.55 -10.44 28.81
N ASP A 17 -10.15 -11.23 29.81
CA ASP A 17 -9.02 -10.96 30.67
C ASP A 17 -7.69 -11.13 29.90
N ALA A 18 -6.80 -10.14 29.99
CA ALA A 18 -5.50 -10.12 29.32
C ALA A 18 -4.58 -11.26 29.78
N GLU A 19 -4.86 -11.87 30.93
CA GLU A 19 -4.10 -13.01 31.46
C GLU A 19 -4.50 -14.35 30.79
N GLU A 20 -5.73 -14.46 30.28
CA GLU A 20 -6.22 -15.65 29.56
C GLU A 20 -5.57 -15.80 28.17
N LEU A 21 -5.26 -14.68 27.52
CA LEU A 21 -4.60 -14.65 26.20
C LEU A 21 -3.14 -15.12 26.25
N ARG A 22 -2.43 -14.94 27.38
CA ARG A 22 -1.02 -15.34 27.51
C ARG A 22 -0.82 -16.84 27.64
N ASN A 23 -1.85 -17.58 28.02
CA ASN A 23 -1.78 -19.03 28.24
C ASN A 23 -2.20 -19.85 27.01
N LEU A 24 -2.39 -19.20 25.86
CA LEU A 24 -2.69 -19.92 24.62
C LEU A 24 -1.45 -20.72 24.14
N PRO A 25 -1.64 -22.00 23.76
CA PRO A 25 -0.56 -22.97 23.57
C PRO A 25 0.37 -22.70 22.36
N TYR A 26 0.19 -21.58 21.66
CA TYR A 26 0.95 -21.20 20.47
C TYR A 26 2.18 -20.30 20.76
N VAL A 27 2.36 -19.84 22.00
CA VAL A 27 3.42 -18.86 22.35
C VAL A 27 4.76 -19.52 22.74
N GLN A 28 4.86 -20.85 22.79
CA GLN A 28 6.08 -21.52 23.28
C GLN A 28 6.59 -22.62 22.33
N LYS A 29 7.61 -22.29 21.51
CA LYS A 29 8.79 -23.12 21.11
C LYS A 29 9.54 -22.47 19.93
N GLU A 30 10.64 -21.77 20.17
CA GLU A 30 12.05 -22.24 20.21
C GLU A 30 12.73 -22.42 18.84
N ASN A 31 13.74 -21.58 18.57
CA ASN A 31 14.68 -21.70 17.46
C ASN A 31 16.11 -21.67 18.03
N SER A 32 16.69 -22.84 18.33
CA SER A 32 18.08 -22.96 18.76
C SER A 32 18.78 -24.05 17.96
N GLY A 33 19.79 -23.70 17.14
CA GLY A 33 20.69 -24.74 16.62
C GLY A 33 21.57 -24.46 15.39
N ARG A 34 21.54 -23.29 14.71
CA ARG A 34 22.29 -23.14 13.43
C ARG A 34 23.37 -22.05 13.36
N ASN A 35 23.70 -21.38 14.47
CA ASN A 35 24.43 -20.09 14.40
C ASN A 35 25.84 -20.09 15.01
N ALA A 36 26.67 -21.08 14.67
CA ALA A 36 28.08 -21.13 15.11
C ALA A 36 29.08 -20.73 14.00
N ALA A 37 28.80 -21.05 12.73
CA ALA A 37 29.73 -20.75 11.63
C ALA A 37 29.60 -19.30 11.11
N LEU A 38 28.43 -18.67 11.21
CA LEU A 38 28.15 -17.31 10.71
C LEU A 38 28.79 -16.20 11.57
N LYS A 39 28.91 -16.44 12.90
CA LYS A 39 29.47 -15.49 13.87
C LYS A 39 30.96 -15.18 13.63
N ALA A 40 31.69 -16.06 12.94
CA ALA A 40 33.13 -15.90 12.70
C ALA A 40 33.44 -14.96 11.52
N ALA A 41 32.56 -14.88 10.51
CA ALA A 41 32.78 -14.04 9.32
C ALA A 41 32.45 -12.55 9.57
N VAL A 42 31.40 -12.28 10.37
CA VAL A 42 30.92 -10.92 10.67
C VAL A 42 31.87 -10.12 11.57
N LYS A 43 32.58 -10.80 12.48
CA LYS A 43 33.45 -10.15 13.49
C LYS A 43 34.67 -9.43 12.91
N LYS A 44 35.00 -9.65 11.64
CA LYS A 44 36.16 -9.04 10.98
C LYS A 44 35.87 -7.65 10.39
N SER A 45 34.61 -7.25 10.26
CA SER A 45 34.22 -6.00 9.57
C SER A 45 33.83 -4.84 10.50
N THR A 46 33.63 -5.08 11.81
CA THR A 46 32.99 -4.10 12.73
C THR A 46 33.92 -3.56 13.82
N LYS A 47 35.18 -3.25 13.50
CA LYS A 47 35.99 -2.36 14.35
C LYS A 47 35.91 -0.94 13.80
N ASN A 48 34.85 -0.22 14.17
CA ASN A 48 34.82 1.23 14.46
C ASN A 48 33.38 1.78 14.36
N ALA A 49 32.61 1.65 15.43
CA ALA A 49 31.58 2.61 15.84
C ALA A 49 31.00 2.15 17.18
N SER A 50 30.95 3.06 18.15
CA SER A 50 30.52 2.84 19.53
C SER A 50 29.11 3.38 19.77
N ASP A 51 28.32 2.55 20.45
CA ASP A 51 27.24 2.81 21.41
C ASP A 51 26.01 3.64 20.99
N GLY A 52 24.86 2.95 20.88
CA GLY A 52 23.52 3.54 20.98
C GLY A 52 22.41 2.73 20.32
N ASP A 53 21.70 1.92 21.12
CA ASP A 53 20.47 1.17 20.84
C ASP A 53 20.57 -0.06 19.92
N SER A 54 20.25 -1.24 20.46
CA SER A 54 20.45 -2.54 19.84
C SER A 54 19.09 -3.21 19.61
N ASP A 55 18.51 -3.04 18.41
CA ASP A 55 17.61 -4.03 17.78
C ASP A 55 17.15 -3.71 16.32
N THR A 56 17.77 -2.79 15.57
CA THR A 56 17.23 -2.34 14.25
C THR A 56 17.96 -2.83 12.99
N ASP A 57 18.93 -3.75 13.08
CA ASP A 57 19.88 -3.95 11.97
C ASP A 57 19.48 -4.95 10.85
N SER A 58 18.21 -5.36 10.67
CA SER A 58 17.74 -5.88 9.37
C SER A 58 16.21 -5.97 9.20
N GLU A 59 15.46 -4.86 9.23
CA GLU A 59 14.00 -4.92 8.95
C GLU A 59 13.69 -5.21 7.47
N PHE A 60 14.56 -4.78 6.55
CA PHE A 60 14.37 -4.95 5.11
C PHE A 60 15.49 -5.78 4.49
N SER A 61 15.16 -6.55 3.45
CA SER A 61 16.09 -7.43 2.75
C SER A 61 16.16 -7.09 1.27
N LEU A 62 17.30 -7.37 0.65
CA LEU A 62 17.49 -7.29 -0.80
C LEU A 62 16.48 -8.20 -1.51
N VAL A 63 15.87 -7.70 -2.58
CA VAL A 63 14.94 -8.45 -3.42
C VAL A 63 15.33 -8.31 -4.88
N SER A 64 15.75 -9.42 -5.50
CA SER A 64 15.95 -9.47 -6.95
C SER A 64 14.65 -9.93 -7.64
N VAL A 65 14.33 -9.31 -8.78
CA VAL A 65 13.11 -9.58 -9.55
C VAL A 65 13.43 -9.89 -11.01
N GLU A 66 12.67 -10.83 -11.58
CA GLU A 66 12.74 -11.20 -12.99
C GLU A 66 11.95 -10.17 -13.82
N LEU A 67 12.65 -9.45 -14.70
CA LEU A 67 12.06 -8.37 -15.48
C LEU A 67 10.86 -8.80 -16.33
N SER A 68 10.92 -9.99 -16.91
CA SER A 68 9.92 -10.49 -17.85
C SER A 68 8.57 -10.83 -17.20
N THR A 69 8.55 -11.08 -15.89
CA THR A 69 7.33 -11.45 -15.13
C THR A 69 7.00 -10.47 -14.01
N THR A 70 7.67 -9.32 -13.96
CA THR A 70 7.47 -8.30 -12.91
C THR A 70 6.88 -7.01 -13.45
N ALA A 71 5.94 -6.42 -12.70
CA ALA A 71 5.45 -5.06 -12.93
C ALA A 71 5.60 -4.18 -11.69
N VAL A 72 6.02 -2.93 -11.89
CA VAL A 72 5.92 -1.86 -10.88
C VAL A 72 4.56 -1.18 -11.05
N ILE A 73 3.75 -1.19 -9.99
CA ILE A 73 2.42 -0.60 -9.95
C ILE A 73 2.46 0.64 -9.07
N LEU A 74 2.22 1.79 -9.70
CA LEU A 74 2.27 3.12 -9.11
C LEU A 74 0.85 3.61 -8.84
N ILE A 75 0.41 3.56 -7.58
CA ILE A 75 -0.97 3.83 -7.18
C ILE A 75 -1.11 5.30 -6.74
N GLU A 76 -1.94 6.05 -7.45
CA GLU A 76 -2.40 7.39 -7.04
C GLU A 76 -1.30 8.45 -6.81
N PHE A 77 -0.23 8.47 -7.63
CA PHE A 77 0.72 9.60 -7.69
C PHE A 77 0.10 10.83 -8.38
N GLN A 78 -1.01 11.31 -7.83
CA GLN A 78 -1.84 12.37 -8.36
C GLN A 78 -1.73 13.64 -7.51
N HIS A 79 -2.05 14.77 -8.13
CA HIS A 79 -1.96 16.09 -7.51
C HIS A 79 -2.66 16.16 -6.15
N GLU A 80 -3.82 15.52 -6.01
CA GLU A 80 -4.59 15.46 -4.76
C GLU A 80 -3.81 14.96 -3.54
N PHE A 81 -2.93 13.98 -3.71
CA PHE A 81 -2.11 13.46 -2.62
C PHE A 81 -0.69 14.04 -2.59
N ALA A 82 -0.12 14.28 -3.76
CA ALA A 82 1.32 14.51 -3.92
C ALA A 82 1.70 15.91 -4.43
N GLY A 83 0.71 16.73 -4.83
CA GLY A 83 0.92 18.08 -5.33
C GLY A 83 0.49 19.15 -4.32
N GLU A 84 1.29 20.21 -4.18
CA GLU A 84 0.92 21.35 -3.35
C GLU A 84 -0.40 21.97 -3.81
N GLY A 85 -1.37 22.07 -2.91
CA GLY A 85 -2.72 22.55 -3.22
C GLY A 85 -3.73 21.45 -3.56
N GLY A 86 -3.32 20.17 -3.60
CA GLY A 86 -4.26 19.05 -3.56
C GLY A 86 -4.99 18.97 -2.21
N GLU A 87 -6.22 18.47 -2.23
CA GLU A 87 -7.10 18.42 -1.05
C GLU A 87 -6.48 17.59 0.08
N PHE A 88 -5.91 16.43 -0.26
CA PHE A 88 -5.34 15.48 0.70
C PHE A 88 -3.83 15.65 0.89
N TYR A 89 -3.20 16.59 0.17
CA TYR A 89 -1.76 16.80 0.18
C TYR A 89 -1.25 17.12 1.58
N SER A 90 -1.93 18.03 2.29
CA SER A 90 -1.50 18.48 3.61
C SER A 90 -1.44 17.34 4.64
N ASN A 91 -2.34 16.37 4.54
CA ASN A 91 -2.37 15.17 5.39
C ASN A 91 -1.23 14.20 5.05
N CYS A 92 -0.89 14.06 3.77
CA CYS A 92 0.13 13.15 3.30
C CYS A 92 1.55 13.72 3.44
N LYS A 93 1.69 15.05 3.41
CA LYS A 93 2.98 15.75 3.40
C LYS A 93 3.95 15.31 4.51
N PRO A 94 3.55 15.16 5.78
CA PRO A 94 4.47 14.74 6.83
C PRO A 94 5.08 13.35 6.58
N CYS A 95 4.28 12.42 6.05
CA CYS A 95 4.75 11.07 5.71
C CYS A 95 5.63 11.11 4.45
N MET A 96 5.23 11.87 3.43
CA MET A 96 6.04 12.05 2.21
C MET A 96 7.42 12.63 2.53
N ASP A 97 7.47 13.71 3.30
CA ASP A 97 8.71 14.39 3.68
C ASP A 97 9.62 13.47 4.51
N LYS A 98 9.05 12.74 5.49
CA LYS A 98 9.82 11.88 6.40
C LYS A 98 10.56 10.77 5.64
N TYR A 99 9.93 10.18 4.64
CA TYR A 99 10.48 9.03 3.91
C TYR A 99 10.92 9.36 2.48
N GLN A 100 10.87 10.62 2.06
CA GLN A 100 11.26 11.06 0.71
C GLN A 100 10.51 10.28 -0.38
N VAL A 101 9.20 10.12 -0.20
CA VAL A 101 8.39 9.18 -0.98
C VAL A 101 8.41 9.49 -2.47
N LEU A 102 8.35 10.77 -2.84
CA LEU A 102 8.33 11.17 -4.25
C LEU A 102 9.69 10.96 -4.90
N GLU A 103 10.78 11.37 -4.24
CA GLU A 103 12.13 11.18 -4.76
C GLU A 103 12.47 9.70 -4.95
N ASN A 104 12.10 8.86 -3.99
CA ASN A 104 12.33 7.42 -4.07
C ASN A 104 11.47 6.76 -5.15
N ALA A 105 10.19 7.14 -5.26
CA ALA A 105 9.29 6.60 -6.28
C ALA A 105 9.72 7.01 -7.70
N GLU A 106 10.18 8.25 -7.89
CA GLU A 106 10.74 8.72 -9.15
C GLU A 106 12.01 7.95 -9.54
N ALA A 107 12.92 7.74 -8.58
CA ALA A 107 14.14 6.96 -8.79
C ALA A 107 13.84 5.51 -9.15
N LEU A 108 12.92 4.87 -8.43
CA LEU A 108 12.43 3.52 -8.71
C LEU A 108 11.83 3.44 -10.12
N MET A 109 10.90 4.34 -10.46
CA MET A 109 10.23 4.35 -11.75
C MET A 109 11.24 4.51 -12.89
N LYS A 110 12.21 5.41 -12.73
CA LYS A 110 13.30 5.60 -13.69
C LYS A 110 14.14 4.32 -13.86
N GLN A 111 14.59 3.73 -12.76
CA GLN A 111 15.41 2.50 -12.78
C GLN A 111 14.65 1.33 -13.42
N ALA A 112 13.39 1.15 -13.05
CA ALA A 112 12.53 0.11 -13.59
C ALA A 112 12.33 0.26 -15.11
N ARG A 113 12.10 1.49 -15.59
CA ARG A 113 12.00 1.80 -17.03
C ARG A 113 13.32 1.53 -17.76
N GLU A 114 14.46 1.97 -17.21
CA GLU A 114 15.78 1.75 -17.80
C GLU A 114 16.12 0.25 -17.89
N ALA A 115 15.67 -0.55 -16.93
CA ALA A 115 15.83 -1.99 -16.96
C ALA A 115 14.82 -2.70 -17.89
N GLY A 116 13.79 -2.01 -18.39
CA GLY A 116 12.74 -2.59 -19.24
C GLY A 116 11.62 -3.30 -18.47
N CYS A 117 11.49 -3.06 -17.16
CA CYS A 117 10.40 -3.56 -16.33
C CYS A 117 9.07 -2.90 -16.72
N LYS A 118 7.96 -3.61 -16.57
CA LYS A 118 6.64 -3.06 -16.88
C LYS A 118 6.23 -2.04 -15.82
N ILE A 119 5.83 -0.83 -16.25
CA ILE A 119 5.23 0.19 -15.38
C ILE A 119 3.72 0.22 -15.61
N ILE A 120 2.95 0.21 -14.53
CA ILE A 120 1.49 0.37 -14.54
C ILE A 120 1.11 1.49 -13.57
N HIS A 121 0.53 2.56 -14.09
CA HIS A 121 -0.03 3.64 -13.28
C HIS A 121 -1.49 3.34 -12.97
N VAL A 122 -1.87 3.53 -11.71
CA VAL A 122 -3.24 3.30 -11.22
C VAL A 122 -3.77 4.59 -10.60
N PRO A 123 -4.27 5.54 -11.41
CA PRO A 123 -4.96 6.71 -10.89
C PRO A 123 -6.34 6.34 -10.36
N ILE A 124 -6.83 7.09 -9.39
CA ILE A 124 -8.26 7.15 -9.08
C ILE A 124 -8.86 8.40 -9.73
N ALA A 125 -9.98 8.25 -10.41
CA ALA A 125 -10.62 9.37 -11.09
C ALA A 125 -12.12 9.17 -11.13
N PHE A 126 -12.91 10.23 -11.01
CA PHE A 126 -14.37 10.18 -11.02
C PHE A 126 -14.96 11.15 -12.03
N THR A 127 -16.06 10.74 -12.65
CA THR A 127 -16.87 11.69 -13.42
C THR A 127 -17.59 12.66 -12.49
N GLU A 128 -18.06 13.78 -13.04
CA GLU A 128 -18.85 14.75 -12.29
C GLU A 128 -20.00 14.06 -11.52
N LYS A 129 -20.20 14.48 -10.27
CA LYS A 129 -21.25 13.97 -9.37
C LYS A 129 -21.08 12.52 -8.92
N TYR A 130 -19.91 11.91 -9.13
CA TYR A 130 -19.50 10.64 -8.49
C TYR A 130 -20.47 9.47 -8.69
N LYS A 131 -21.07 9.35 -9.88
CA LYS A 131 -22.09 8.31 -10.17
C LYS A 131 -21.55 6.89 -10.07
N GLU A 132 -20.24 6.72 -10.13
CA GLU A 132 -19.54 5.46 -9.97
C GLU A 132 -19.48 4.99 -8.51
N ILE A 133 -19.72 5.89 -7.55
CA ILE A 133 -19.81 5.56 -6.14
C ILE A 133 -21.26 5.21 -5.81
N ASP A 134 -21.45 4.07 -5.14
CA ASP A 134 -22.77 3.59 -4.74
C ASP A 134 -23.48 4.63 -3.85
N GLU A 135 -24.75 4.92 -4.16
CA GLU A 135 -25.56 5.92 -3.46
C GLU A 135 -25.70 5.65 -1.95
N LYS A 136 -25.45 4.42 -1.49
CA LYS A 136 -25.44 4.14 -0.06
C LYS A 136 -24.27 4.79 0.68
N PHE A 137 -23.19 5.16 -0.01
CA PHE A 137 -22.03 5.82 0.59
C PHE A 137 -22.13 7.35 0.48
N ILE A 138 -22.68 7.88 -0.63
CA ILE A 138 -22.68 9.33 -0.96
C ILE A 138 -24.08 9.93 -1.17
N GLY A 139 -25.14 9.18 -0.89
CA GLY A 139 -26.51 9.54 -1.25
C GLY A 139 -27.10 10.67 -0.41
N LYS A 140 -28.32 11.10 -0.79
CA LYS A 140 -29.03 12.26 -0.22
C LYS A 140 -29.38 12.15 1.27
N LYS A 141 -29.27 10.96 1.85
CA LYS A 141 -29.56 10.72 3.27
C LYS A 141 -28.26 10.81 4.04
N GLU A 142 -28.02 11.97 4.62
CA GLU A 142 -26.81 12.29 5.39
C GLU A 142 -26.50 11.23 6.47
N ASP A 143 -27.53 10.66 7.10
CA ASP A 143 -27.42 9.62 8.12
C ASP A 143 -26.99 8.24 7.59
N SER A 144 -26.90 8.08 6.27
CA SER A 144 -26.43 6.84 5.62
C SER A 144 -25.05 6.94 5.00
N ARG A 145 -24.49 8.14 4.89
CA ARG A 145 -23.19 8.40 4.27
C ARG A 145 -22.05 7.96 5.18
N TYR A 146 -21.00 7.34 4.61
CA TYR A 146 -19.84 6.92 5.40
C TYR A 146 -18.61 6.54 4.56
N GLY A 147 -17.45 6.63 5.22
CA GLY A 147 -16.19 6.08 4.74
C GLY A 147 -15.45 6.98 3.76
N VAL A 148 -14.25 6.56 3.35
CA VAL A 148 -13.33 7.39 2.56
C VAL A 148 -13.88 7.80 1.18
N LEU A 149 -14.76 7.00 0.57
CA LEU A 149 -15.38 7.37 -0.71
C LEU A 149 -16.38 8.51 -0.55
N ASP A 150 -16.96 8.66 0.64
CA ASP A 150 -17.82 9.78 0.97
C ASP A 150 -17.04 11.09 1.12
N GLU A 151 -15.91 11.02 1.84
CA GLU A 151 -14.97 12.15 1.97
C GLU A 151 -14.46 12.62 0.60
N ILE A 152 -14.09 11.70 -0.30
CA ILE A 152 -13.69 12.07 -1.67
C ILE A 152 -14.79 12.85 -2.41
N ALA A 153 -16.04 12.40 -2.30
CA ALA A 153 -17.16 13.04 -2.98
C ALA A 153 -17.52 14.40 -2.36
N ASP A 154 -17.48 14.51 -1.02
CA ASP A 154 -17.78 15.75 -0.29
C ASP A 154 -16.77 16.86 -0.58
N HIS A 155 -15.52 16.50 -0.79
CA HIS A 155 -14.45 17.44 -1.09
C HIS A 155 -14.26 17.70 -2.59
N GLU A 156 -15.12 17.14 -3.45
CA GLU A 156 -15.02 17.25 -4.91
C GLU A 156 -13.63 16.84 -5.47
N ALA A 157 -12.96 15.90 -4.80
CA ALA A 157 -11.61 15.45 -5.15
C ALA A 157 -11.59 14.44 -6.30
N PHE A 158 -10.44 14.34 -6.98
CA PHE A 158 -10.17 13.37 -8.06
C PHE A 158 -11.17 13.40 -9.22
N GLN A 159 -11.69 14.57 -9.58
CA GLN A 159 -12.54 14.70 -10.77
C GLN A 159 -11.69 14.65 -12.04
N GLU A 160 -12.18 13.90 -13.03
CA GLU A 160 -11.56 13.84 -14.36
C GLU A 160 -11.56 15.22 -15.03
N SER A 161 -12.59 16.02 -14.76
CA SER A 161 -12.66 17.42 -15.16
C SER A 161 -11.91 18.32 -14.17
N GLY A 162 -11.14 19.28 -14.69
CA GLY A 162 -10.52 20.32 -13.85
C GLY A 162 -9.15 19.96 -13.28
N GLY A 163 -8.61 18.79 -13.61
CA GLY A 163 -7.22 18.41 -13.32
C GLY A 163 -6.95 17.92 -11.91
N SER A 164 -7.95 17.79 -11.03
CA SER A 164 -7.73 17.20 -9.71
C SER A 164 -7.27 15.75 -9.79
N ALA A 165 -7.76 14.98 -10.78
CA ALA A 165 -7.27 13.63 -11.03
C ALA A 165 -5.92 13.57 -11.79
N ASP A 166 -5.24 14.68 -12.07
CA ASP A 166 -4.00 14.64 -12.84
C ASP A 166 -2.83 14.06 -12.04
N PHE A 167 -1.93 13.37 -12.73
CA PHE A 167 -0.64 12.96 -12.17
C PHE A 167 0.22 14.18 -11.85
N ILE A 168 1.04 14.10 -10.79
CA ILE A 168 2.11 15.09 -10.59
C ILE A 168 3.12 15.01 -11.74
N ASP A 169 3.73 16.15 -12.10
CA ASP A 169 4.58 16.27 -13.29
C ASP A 169 5.69 15.21 -13.36
N SER A 170 6.34 14.91 -12.23
CA SER A 170 7.46 13.97 -12.17
C SER A 170 7.05 12.50 -12.27
N MET A 171 5.78 12.19 -12.01
CA MET A 171 5.23 10.81 -12.04
C MET A 171 4.29 10.59 -13.22
N LYS A 172 4.31 11.48 -14.23
CA LYS A 172 3.49 11.34 -15.43
C LYS A 172 3.84 10.04 -16.19
N PRO A 173 2.81 9.31 -16.69
CA PRO A 173 3.02 8.22 -17.62
C PRO A 173 3.74 8.69 -18.89
N VAL A 174 4.59 7.82 -19.43
CA VAL A 174 5.26 8.02 -20.72
C VAL A 174 4.91 6.92 -21.71
N ASP A 175 5.29 7.08 -22.97
CA ASP A 175 5.09 6.05 -24.01
C ASP A 175 5.65 4.70 -23.55
N GLY A 176 4.79 3.67 -23.54
CA GLY A 176 5.13 2.31 -23.13
C GLY A 176 4.64 1.93 -21.73
N ASP A 177 4.32 2.90 -20.87
CA ASP A 177 3.64 2.65 -19.60
C ASP A 177 2.18 2.23 -19.85
N LEU A 178 1.62 1.47 -18.91
CA LEU A 178 0.19 1.14 -18.87
C LEU A 178 -0.52 2.04 -17.86
N ILE A 179 -1.80 2.32 -18.10
CA ILE A 179 -2.67 3.07 -17.19
C ILE A 179 -3.92 2.23 -16.92
N CYS A 180 -4.25 2.05 -15.65
CA CYS A 180 -5.42 1.30 -15.18
C CYS A 180 -6.17 2.16 -14.15
N ALA A 181 -7.13 2.96 -14.61
CA ALA A 181 -7.88 3.85 -13.73
C ALA A 181 -8.89 3.08 -12.87
N LYS A 182 -9.05 3.49 -11.60
CA LYS A 182 -9.97 2.87 -10.64
C LYS A 182 -11.02 3.85 -10.11
N LYS A 183 -12.12 3.30 -9.59
CA LYS A 183 -13.24 4.03 -8.96
C LYS A 183 -13.43 3.68 -7.47
N GLY A 184 -12.53 2.88 -6.90
CA GLY A 184 -12.58 2.40 -5.52
C GLY A 184 -11.18 2.20 -4.96
N LEU A 185 -11.04 1.54 -3.81
CA LEU A 185 -9.75 1.46 -3.10
C LEU A 185 -8.79 0.41 -3.68
N CYS A 186 -9.30 -0.80 -3.92
CA CYS A 186 -8.53 -1.88 -4.49
C CYS A 186 -8.36 -1.71 -6.01
N ALA A 187 -7.13 -1.74 -6.49
CA ALA A 187 -6.82 -1.58 -7.91
C ALA A 187 -7.30 -2.74 -8.80
N PHE A 188 -7.76 -3.86 -8.23
CA PHE A 188 -8.37 -4.98 -8.99
C PHE A 188 -9.88 -4.87 -9.13
N PHE A 189 -10.55 -4.05 -8.32
CA PHE A 189 -12.02 -4.06 -8.28
C PHE A 189 -12.60 -3.09 -9.30
N GLY A 190 -13.29 -3.64 -10.31
CA GLY A 190 -13.92 -2.85 -11.37
C GLY A 190 -12.92 -2.22 -12.35
N THR A 191 -11.74 -2.81 -12.49
CA THR A 191 -10.67 -2.37 -13.38
C THR A 191 -10.18 -3.51 -14.27
N ASP A 192 -9.34 -3.21 -15.26
CA ASP A 192 -8.67 -4.18 -16.12
C ASP A 192 -7.28 -4.61 -15.60
N LEU A 193 -6.90 -4.28 -14.36
CA LEU A 193 -5.57 -4.58 -13.83
C LEU A 193 -5.23 -6.08 -13.90
N GLY A 194 -6.19 -6.94 -13.54
CA GLY A 194 -5.99 -8.40 -13.60
C GLY A 194 -5.70 -8.88 -15.02
N ASP A 195 -6.49 -8.42 -15.99
CA ASP A 195 -6.34 -8.78 -17.41
C ASP A 195 -5.02 -8.24 -17.98
N LEU A 196 -4.62 -7.03 -17.59
CA LEU A 196 -3.35 -6.42 -17.96
C LEU A 196 -2.16 -7.24 -17.44
N LEU A 197 -2.19 -7.65 -16.18
CA LEU A 197 -1.14 -8.48 -15.58
C LEU A 197 -1.05 -9.85 -16.26
N GLU A 198 -2.18 -10.53 -16.44
CA GLU A 198 -2.24 -11.84 -17.10
C GLU A 198 -1.74 -11.78 -18.55
N LYS A 199 -2.21 -10.80 -19.33
CA LYS A 199 -1.82 -10.62 -20.73
C LYS A 199 -0.33 -10.33 -20.90
N ASN A 200 0.30 -9.71 -19.92
CA ASN A 200 1.74 -9.41 -19.94
C ASN A 200 2.58 -10.51 -19.25
N GLY A 201 1.97 -11.62 -18.81
CA GLY A 201 2.69 -12.72 -18.16
C GLY A 201 3.27 -12.34 -16.80
N ILE A 202 2.65 -11.39 -16.09
CA ILE A 202 3.14 -10.89 -14.81
C ILE A 202 2.68 -11.81 -13.68
N ASP A 203 3.61 -12.24 -12.84
CA ASP A 203 3.35 -13.01 -11.61
C ASP A 203 3.87 -12.33 -10.34
N THR A 204 4.71 -11.30 -10.51
CA THR A 204 5.33 -10.53 -9.44
C THR A 204 4.96 -9.06 -9.57
N ILE A 205 4.51 -8.44 -8.49
CA ILE A 205 4.16 -7.02 -8.48
C ILE A 205 4.92 -6.27 -7.39
N ILE A 206 5.40 -5.08 -7.73
CA ILE A 206 6.00 -4.13 -6.80
C ILE A 206 5.01 -2.97 -6.61
N LEU A 207 4.56 -2.72 -5.38
CA LEU A 207 3.59 -1.69 -5.05
C LEU A 207 4.27 -0.47 -4.42
N ALA A 208 3.91 0.70 -4.96
CA ALA A 208 4.29 2.02 -4.44
C ALA A 208 3.12 3.00 -4.62
N GLY A 209 3.02 4.00 -3.74
CA GLY A 209 2.04 5.08 -3.83
C GLY A 209 1.16 5.26 -2.60
N PHE A 210 -0.10 5.63 -2.84
CA PHE A 210 -1.02 6.13 -1.81
C PHE A 210 -2.28 5.25 -1.73
N LEU A 211 -3.01 5.21 -0.61
CA LEU A 211 -2.48 5.32 0.75
C LEU A 211 -2.03 3.94 1.24
N THR A 212 -0.98 3.91 2.08
CA THR A 212 -0.35 2.71 2.62
C THR A 212 -1.39 1.79 3.26
N ASN A 213 -2.13 2.31 4.23
CA ASN A 213 -3.14 1.57 5.01
C ASN A 213 -4.51 1.48 4.32
N CYS A 214 -4.61 1.86 3.04
CA CYS A 214 -5.87 1.91 2.30
C CYS A 214 -5.73 1.27 0.92
N CYS A 215 -5.48 2.05 -0.14
CA CYS A 215 -5.44 1.55 -1.52
C CYS A 215 -4.27 0.57 -1.75
N ILE A 216 -3.07 0.85 -1.20
CA ILE A 216 -1.92 -0.05 -1.26
C ILE A 216 -2.27 -1.36 -0.55
N GLU A 217 -2.72 -1.30 0.70
CA GLU A 217 -3.07 -2.50 1.48
C GLU A 217 -4.20 -3.32 0.84
N SER A 218 -5.25 -2.66 0.36
CA SER A 218 -6.40 -3.33 -0.30
C SER A 218 -5.97 -4.04 -1.59
N THR A 219 -5.07 -3.42 -2.35
CA THR A 219 -4.51 -3.99 -3.57
C THR A 219 -3.56 -5.14 -3.26
N MET A 220 -2.67 -4.97 -2.29
CA MET A 220 -1.73 -5.98 -1.80
C MET A 220 -2.46 -7.26 -1.37
N ARG A 221 -3.45 -7.14 -0.49
CA ARG A 221 -4.24 -8.28 0.01
C ARG A 221 -4.92 -9.02 -1.13
N THR A 222 -5.52 -8.29 -2.07
CA THR A 222 -6.20 -8.90 -3.22
C THR A 222 -5.21 -9.57 -4.18
N ALA A 223 -4.03 -8.97 -4.41
CA ALA A 223 -3.00 -9.58 -5.23
C ALA A 223 -2.46 -10.87 -4.61
N TYR A 224 -2.23 -10.87 -3.31
CA TYR A 224 -1.83 -12.06 -2.55
C TYR A 224 -2.84 -13.20 -2.73
N GLU A 225 -4.13 -12.91 -2.52
CA GLU A 225 -5.22 -13.90 -2.71
C GLU A 225 -5.35 -14.39 -4.16
N LYS A 226 -4.93 -13.57 -5.14
CA LYS A 226 -4.86 -13.95 -6.55
C LYS A 226 -3.60 -14.73 -6.93
N GLY A 227 -2.67 -14.95 -5.99
CA GLY A 227 -1.47 -15.74 -6.18
C GLY A 227 -0.25 -14.98 -6.69
N TYR A 228 -0.28 -13.65 -6.71
CA TYR A 228 0.89 -12.85 -7.09
C TYR A 228 1.95 -12.86 -5.99
N LYS A 229 3.23 -12.86 -6.37
CA LYS A 229 4.31 -12.49 -5.46
C LYS A 229 4.28 -10.97 -5.27
N VAL A 230 3.89 -10.53 -4.08
CA VAL A 230 3.74 -9.09 -3.78
C VAL A 230 4.97 -8.55 -3.07
N ILE A 231 5.49 -7.43 -3.55
CA ILE A 231 6.55 -6.64 -2.94
C ILE A 231 5.98 -5.25 -2.63
N THR A 232 6.17 -4.77 -1.41
CA THR A 232 5.70 -3.43 -0.99
C THR A 232 6.89 -2.61 -0.52
N LEU A 233 7.00 -1.38 -1.03
CA LEU A 233 8.13 -0.50 -0.77
C LEU A 233 7.80 0.50 0.33
N PHE A 234 8.47 0.36 1.49
CA PHE A 234 8.27 1.21 2.66
C PHE A 234 8.48 2.69 2.34
N ASP A 235 9.60 2.99 1.68
CA ASP A 235 10.03 4.34 1.33
C ASP A 235 9.37 4.91 0.05
N CYS A 236 8.51 4.15 -0.62
CA CYS A 236 7.70 4.63 -1.76
C CYS A 236 6.19 4.54 -1.50
N CYS A 237 5.77 4.25 -0.28
CA CYS A 237 4.37 4.31 0.13
C CYS A 237 4.15 5.45 1.11
N CYS A 238 2.96 6.04 1.09
CA CYS A 238 2.62 7.15 1.99
C CYS A 238 1.23 6.96 2.58
N ALA A 239 0.98 7.47 3.78
CA ALA A 239 -0.35 7.56 4.38
C ALA A 239 -0.59 8.97 4.92
N ALA A 240 -1.85 9.27 5.26
CA ALA A 240 -2.24 10.50 5.94
C ALA A 240 -1.70 10.63 7.38
N SER A 241 -1.04 9.58 7.89
CA SER A 241 -0.38 9.57 9.20
C SER A 241 0.84 8.66 9.14
N ILE A 242 1.95 9.13 9.71
CA ILE A 242 3.19 8.35 9.87
C ILE A 242 2.91 7.07 10.67
N ASP A 243 2.14 7.15 11.75
CA ASP A 243 1.80 5.99 12.58
C ASP A 243 0.98 4.96 11.80
N ALA A 244 0.06 5.40 10.95
CA ALA A 244 -0.73 4.50 10.11
C ALA A 244 0.15 3.79 9.07
N HIS A 245 1.10 4.52 8.47
CA HIS A 245 2.09 3.96 7.55
C HIS A 245 2.98 2.90 8.24
N GLU A 246 3.66 3.27 9.32
CA GLU A 246 4.56 2.36 10.05
C GLU A 246 3.82 1.14 10.62
N SER A 247 2.64 1.35 11.21
CA SER A 247 1.81 0.27 11.77
C SER A 247 1.38 -0.75 10.70
N SER A 248 1.03 -0.27 9.50
CA SER A 248 0.61 -1.16 8.40
C SER A 248 1.77 -2.04 7.93
N PHE A 249 2.96 -1.46 7.75
CA PHE A 249 4.15 -2.24 7.41
C PHE A 249 4.52 -3.23 8.51
N LYS A 250 4.46 -2.80 9.77
CA LYS A 250 4.86 -3.61 10.92
C LYS A 250 3.93 -4.77 11.22
N HIS A 251 2.61 -4.58 11.06
CA HIS A 251 1.62 -5.52 11.58
C HIS A 251 0.75 -6.19 10.53
N SER A 252 0.65 -5.62 9.33
CA SER A 252 -0.23 -6.12 8.27
C SER A 252 0.55 -6.66 7.08
N PHE A 253 1.48 -5.87 6.55
CA PHE A 253 2.10 -6.17 5.25
C PHE A 253 2.95 -7.44 5.27
N GLU A 254 3.59 -7.77 6.41
CA GLU A 254 4.38 -9.00 6.53
C GLU A 254 3.58 -10.29 6.27
N MET A 255 2.25 -10.24 6.40
CA MET A 255 1.38 -11.39 6.13
C MET A 255 1.13 -11.60 4.63
N PHE A 256 1.27 -10.55 3.80
CA PHE A 256 0.80 -10.54 2.41
C PHE A 256 1.85 -10.13 1.39
N SER A 257 2.99 -9.57 1.82
CA SER A 257 4.04 -9.11 0.93
C SER A 257 5.44 -9.29 1.51
N ILE A 258 6.41 -9.28 0.60
CA ILE A 258 7.82 -9.05 0.95
C ILE A 258 7.98 -7.53 1.13
N ARG A 259 8.28 -7.12 2.37
CA ARG A 259 8.55 -5.72 2.71
C ARG A 259 10.01 -5.39 2.40
N THR A 260 10.25 -4.30 1.66
CA THR A 260 11.60 -3.79 1.40
C THR A 260 11.57 -2.29 1.14
N THR A 261 12.71 -1.70 0.78
CA THR A 261 12.84 -0.32 0.31
C THR A 261 13.29 -0.30 -1.15
N SER A 262 13.00 0.80 -1.85
CA SER A 262 13.25 0.94 -3.30
C SER A 262 14.72 0.69 -3.68
N ASN A 263 15.65 1.17 -2.86
CA ASN A 263 17.09 0.99 -3.06
C ASN A 263 17.60 -0.46 -2.87
N LEU A 264 16.75 -1.37 -2.36
CA LEU A 264 17.04 -2.79 -2.16
C LEU A 264 16.35 -3.67 -3.21
N VAL A 265 15.74 -3.08 -4.24
CA VAL A 265 15.19 -3.82 -5.38
C VAL A 265 16.23 -3.91 -6.50
N GLU A 266 16.54 -5.13 -6.93
CA GLU A 266 17.41 -5.40 -8.07
C GLU A 266 16.59 -5.91 -9.25
N PHE A 267 16.55 -5.11 -10.31
CA PHE A 267 15.96 -5.50 -11.59
C PHE A 267 16.95 -6.38 -12.36
N SER A 268 16.82 -7.69 -12.25
CA SER A 268 17.68 -8.66 -12.93
C SER A 268 17.13 -9.07 -14.29
N SER A 269 18.03 -9.14 -15.27
CA SER A 269 17.82 -9.59 -16.65
C SER A 269 17.84 -11.09 -16.83
#